data_AF-A0A840MXT0-F1
#
_entry.id   AF-A0A840MXT0-F1
#
_cell.length_a   1.000
_cell.length_b   1.000
_cell.length_c   1.000
_cell.angle_alpha   90.00
_cell.angle_beta   90.00
_cell.angle_gamma   90.00
#
_symmetry.space_group_name_H-M   'P 1'
#
loop_
_entity.id
_entity.type
_entity.pdbx_description
1 polymer ?
#
loop_
_entity_poly.entity_id
_entity_poly.type
_entity_poly.pdbx_seq_one_letter_code
_entity_poly.pdbx_strand_id
1 'polypeptide(L)'
;MSNIKSLILGSAAVIAASAGAQAADLPVKAKAVQYVKICSLYGAGFYYIPGTDTCIKLGGYVQADWNINGNNYGKPAWDEASTNAIAGTYGSGSRNSDYFTTRARVQLNIDTRTATEYGVVRTYWSSNFEHSSGFGPTSGNLTMDYGFIQFAGFTLGKAVSGFQTPWGAYGANNNTSFVLGGYDNATGINQIAYTWQFGNGVSGQIGIEDNRVINRAQLINASLAANTGAGSAIAVTGAYTNSYGGNVSPDITGNLRIDQAAFTAQVSGALHNLHANYYAGPAGAAPVEPNGHPSDEWGGAVSVGIQLKNLPTGPGDKLSLDATYANGAMKYLIGGVTGNNFDKFSGDTNFAGSYQSLAVLSLADGVYTTGGSIEKTSGWGFRGAYVHNWTPNWETSVFGSYTNIDYNSNASAGICAAQLGQSVKVNGYTCNPDFKIWQVGTRTAWTPVKNLTFSGEVLYTELDQSNTGSQVLAAGQGGGNAAFKPGATYDYKDQGIWVGNLRVRRTW
;
A
#
# COMPACT_ATOMS: atom_id res chain seq x y z
N MET A 1 72.51 -30.85 38.73
CA MET A 1 72.43 -30.23 37.38
C MET A 1 72.06 -28.76 37.60
N SER A 2 73.03 -27.86 37.85
CA SER A 2 73.82 -27.09 36.84
C SER A 2 72.90 -26.11 36.10
N ASN A 3 72.93 -24.76 36.14
CA ASN A 3 73.82 -23.68 36.62
C ASN A 3 72.92 -22.42 36.89
N ILE A 4 73.02 -21.61 37.95
CA ILE A 4 74.03 -20.64 38.44
C ILE A 4 74.14 -19.29 37.67
N LYS A 5 73.70 -18.22 38.38
CA LYS A 5 74.28 -16.88 38.65
C LYS A 5 74.33 -15.74 37.59
N SER A 6 73.58 -14.68 37.95
CA SER A 6 73.90 -13.22 38.01
C SER A 6 75.29 -12.69 37.61
N LEU A 7 75.31 -11.56 36.87
CA LEU A 7 76.29 -10.45 36.92
C LEU A 7 75.65 -9.21 36.22
N ILE A 8 75.30 -8.07 36.84
CA ILE A 8 76.05 -6.94 37.44
C ILE A 8 76.82 -6.05 36.43
N LEU A 9 76.39 -4.76 36.37
CA LEU A 9 77.09 -3.45 36.20
C LEU A 9 78.26 -3.34 35.20
N GLY A 10 78.51 -2.27 34.45
CA GLY A 10 78.12 -0.85 34.47
C GLY A 10 79.21 -0.03 33.74
N SER A 11 78.94 1.23 33.36
CA SER A 11 79.86 2.37 33.07
C SER A 11 79.16 3.36 32.11
N ALA A 12 78.59 4.49 32.54
CA ALA A 12 79.21 5.76 33.00
C ALA A 12 79.89 6.57 31.88
N ALA A 13 79.27 7.69 31.49
CA ALA A 13 79.95 8.87 30.98
C ALA A 13 79.14 10.13 31.35
N VAL A 14 79.77 10.99 32.13
CA VAL A 14 79.28 12.26 32.70
C VAL A 14 79.71 13.41 31.79
N ILE A 15 78.82 14.34 31.39
CA ILE A 15 79.18 15.74 31.05
C ILE A 15 78.06 16.72 31.43
N ALA A 16 78.35 17.50 32.48
CA ALA A 16 78.12 18.93 32.74
C ALA A 16 76.84 19.71 32.31
N ALA A 17 76.25 20.35 33.33
CA ALA A 17 75.93 21.79 33.44
C ALA A 17 74.90 22.48 32.51
N SER A 18 73.79 22.89 33.13
CA SER A 18 73.00 24.12 32.96
C SER A 18 73.10 24.96 31.68
N ALA A 19 71.92 25.18 31.05
CA ALA A 19 71.34 26.46 30.60
C ALA A 19 70.66 26.34 29.22
N GLY A 20 69.46 26.90 29.10
CA GLY A 20 68.83 27.20 27.81
C GLY A 20 67.45 26.56 27.63
N ALA A 21 66.41 27.35 27.87
CA ALA A 21 65.09 27.08 27.35
C ALA A 21 65.14 26.94 25.81
N GLN A 22 64.57 25.85 25.30
CA GLN A 22 64.00 25.81 23.96
C GLN A 22 62.63 25.19 24.12
N ALA A 23 61.60 25.98 23.86
CA ALA A 23 60.22 25.55 23.82
C ALA A 23 60.08 24.43 22.79
N ALA A 24 59.91 23.20 23.26
CA ALA A 24 59.25 22.17 22.47
C ALA A 24 57.76 22.45 22.59
N ASP A 25 57.24 23.17 21.60
CA ASP A 25 55.82 23.36 21.35
C ASP A 25 55.12 21.99 21.48
N LEU A 26 54.29 21.83 22.53
CA LEU A 26 53.34 20.72 22.55
C LEU A 26 52.52 20.84 21.26
N PRO A 27 52.19 19.74 20.56
CA PRO A 27 51.14 19.79 19.55
C PRO A 27 49.85 20.23 20.24
N VAL A 28 49.58 21.53 20.22
CA VAL A 28 48.34 22.13 20.67
C VAL A 28 47.23 21.56 19.80
N LYS A 29 46.19 21.08 20.47
CA LYS A 29 44.97 20.50 19.89
C LYS A 29 45.20 19.20 19.12
N ALA A 30 45.09 18.08 19.84
CA ALA A 30 44.22 17.04 19.30
C ALA A 30 42.89 17.71 18.93
N LYS A 31 42.55 17.77 17.64
CA LYS A 31 41.20 18.13 17.19
C LYS A 31 40.25 17.34 18.08
N ALA A 32 39.30 18.01 18.74
CA ALA A 32 38.29 17.32 19.53
C ALA A 32 37.66 16.27 18.64
N VAL A 33 37.97 15.00 18.88
CA VAL A 33 37.31 13.90 18.20
C VAL A 33 35.90 13.94 18.77
N GLN A 34 34.97 14.52 18.02
CA GLN A 34 33.57 14.53 18.37
C GLN A 34 33.07 13.09 18.22
N TYR A 35 33.24 12.30 19.28
CA TYR A 35 32.64 10.99 19.35
C TYR A 35 31.12 11.16 19.41
N VAL A 36 30.44 10.34 18.62
CA VAL A 36 29.00 10.20 18.70
C VAL A 36 28.67 9.54 20.05
N LYS A 37 27.93 10.25 20.90
CA LYS A 37 27.53 9.75 22.22
C LYS A 37 26.25 8.94 22.10
N ILE A 38 26.13 7.87 22.87
CA ILE A 38 24.87 7.11 22.97
C ILE A 38 23.82 8.00 23.64
N CYS A 39 22.63 8.07 23.05
CA CYS A 39 21.47 8.68 23.69
C CYS A 39 20.58 7.58 24.26
N SER A 40 20.69 7.33 25.57
CA SER A 40 19.89 6.32 26.26
C SER A 40 18.44 6.77 26.52
N LEU A 41 18.14 8.07 26.41
CA LEU A 41 16.84 8.67 26.75
C LEU A 41 15.67 8.06 25.96
N TYR A 42 15.89 7.70 24.70
CA TYR A 42 14.85 7.18 23.79
C TYR A 42 15.06 5.71 23.40
N GLY A 43 15.96 5.01 24.10
CA GLY A 43 16.20 3.59 23.94
C GLY A 43 17.35 3.23 22.99
N ALA A 44 17.48 1.93 22.72
CA ALA A 44 18.59 1.40 21.94
C ALA A 44 18.61 1.90 20.48
N GLY A 45 19.82 2.16 19.98
CA GLY A 45 20.07 2.64 18.62
C GLY A 45 20.00 4.16 18.43
N PHE A 46 19.73 4.92 19.51
CA PHE A 46 19.80 6.38 19.49
C PHE A 46 21.19 6.89 19.86
N TYR A 47 21.58 7.96 19.17
CA TYR A 47 22.84 8.66 19.35
C TYR A 47 22.60 10.17 19.40
N TYR A 48 23.40 10.93 20.14
CA TYR A 48 23.33 12.39 20.10
C TYR A 48 23.91 12.92 18.80
N ILE A 49 23.20 13.84 18.15
CA ILE A 49 23.76 14.64 17.07
C ILE A 49 24.82 15.57 17.70
N PRO A 50 26.08 15.54 17.22
CA PRO A 50 27.16 16.33 17.83
C PRO A 50 26.81 17.81 17.97
N GLY A 51 27.01 18.35 19.17
CA GLY A 51 26.73 19.76 19.48
C GLY A 51 25.26 20.09 19.77
N THR A 52 24.39 19.08 19.93
CA THR A 52 22.97 19.28 20.25
C THR A 52 22.49 18.28 21.32
N ASP A 53 21.33 18.56 21.92
CA ASP A 53 20.61 17.62 22.79
C ASP A 53 19.62 16.73 22.01
N THR A 54 19.70 16.75 20.69
CA THR A 54 18.84 15.95 19.81
C THR A 54 19.42 14.56 19.62
N CYS A 55 18.58 13.55 19.87
CA CYS A 55 18.91 12.17 19.62
C CYS A 55 18.45 11.77 18.22
N ILE A 56 19.28 11.01 17.49
CA ILE A 56 19.00 10.47 16.17
C ILE A 56 19.11 8.95 16.20
N LYS A 57 18.18 8.27 15.53
CA LYS A 57 18.24 6.86 15.21
C LYS A 57 18.15 6.69 13.70
N LEU A 58 19.12 5.94 13.16
CA LEU A 58 19.10 5.44 11.80
C LEU A 58 18.61 4.00 11.84
N GLY A 59 17.73 3.65 10.92
CA GLY A 59 17.28 2.28 10.73
C GLY A 59 16.85 2.05 9.31
N GLY A 60 16.46 0.82 8.99
CA GLY A 60 16.01 0.53 7.65
C GLY A 60 16.07 -0.94 7.30
N TYR A 61 16.00 -1.20 6.00
CA TYR A 61 16.21 -2.54 5.46
C TYR A 61 16.67 -2.51 4.01
N VAL A 62 17.31 -3.61 3.60
CA VAL A 62 17.48 -3.99 2.20
C VAL A 62 16.63 -5.23 1.97
N GLN A 63 15.92 -5.25 0.86
CA GLN A 63 15.04 -6.33 0.46
C GLN A 63 15.25 -6.69 -1.01
N ALA A 64 15.19 -7.97 -1.30
CA ALA A 64 15.07 -8.51 -2.65
C ALA A 64 13.80 -9.37 -2.73
N ASP A 65 13.01 -9.17 -3.77
CA ASP A 65 11.79 -9.91 -4.09
C ASP A 65 11.89 -10.56 -5.46
N TRP A 66 11.36 -11.77 -5.57
CA TRP A 66 11.04 -12.44 -6.82
C TRP A 66 9.55 -12.77 -6.82
N ASN A 67 8.81 -12.22 -7.77
CA ASN A 67 7.38 -12.46 -7.95
C ASN A 67 7.18 -13.42 -9.12
N ILE A 68 6.29 -14.39 -8.94
CA ILE A 68 5.96 -15.44 -9.90
C ILE A 68 4.48 -15.34 -10.19
N ASN A 69 4.11 -15.26 -11.46
CA ASN A 69 2.73 -15.09 -11.93
C ASN A 69 2.01 -13.88 -11.28
N GLY A 70 2.77 -12.81 -11.01
CA GLY A 70 2.29 -11.57 -10.43
C GLY A 70 3.33 -10.46 -10.62
N ASN A 71 3.02 -9.25 -10.16
CA ASN A 71 3.91 -8.09 -10.31
C ASN A 71 4.61 -7.75 -8.98
N ASN A 72 5.43 -6.69 -9.03
CA ASN A 72 6.06 -6.05 -7.90
C ASN A 72 5.06 -5.88 -6.75
N TYR A 73 5.56 -6.00 -5.52
CA TYR A 73 4.75 -5.96 -4.29
C TYR A 73 3.76 -7.12 -4.15
N GLY A 74 3.91 -8.20 -4.93
CA GLY A 74 2.99 -9.34 -4.91
C GLY A 74 1.60 -8.99 -5.45
N LYS A 75 1.51 -8.09 -6.44
CA LYS A 75 0.26 -7.72 -7.11
C LYS A 75 -0.29 -8.92 -7.89
N PRO A 76 -1.56 -9.31 -7.71
CA PRO A 76 -2.23 -10.25 -8.61
C PRO A 76 -2.16 -9.80 -10.07
N ALA A 77 -2.16 -10.77 -10.98
CA ALA A 77 -2.14 -10.57 -12.42
C ALA A 77 -3.47 -9.98 -12.96
N TRP A 78 -3.74 -8.72 -12.62
CA TRP A 78 -4.89 -7.92 -13.08
C TRP A 78 -4.45 -6.51 -13.53
N ASP A 79 -5.37 -5.68 -14.04
CA ASP A 79 -5.18 -4.25 -14.39
C ASP A 79 -4.36 -4.04 -15.67
N GLU A 80 -4.98 -4.35 -16.82
CA GLU A 80 -4.40 -4.22 -18.17
C GLU A 80 -4.34 -2.77 -18.68
N ALA A 81 -4.96 -1.83 -17.97
CA ALA A 81 -4.97 -0.42 -18.34
C ALA A 81 -3.58 0.25 -18.22
N SER A 82 -2.68 -0.34 -17.43
CA SER A 82 -1.34 0.22 -17.20
C SER A 82 -0.47 0.14 -18.45
N THR A 83 -0.23 1.30 -19.07
CA THR A 83 0.76 1.49 -20.15
C THR A 83 2.19 1.66 -19.64
N ASN A 84 2.41 1.61 -18.32
CA ASN A 84 3.73 1.81 -17.74
C ASN A 84 4.61 0.58 -17.98
N ALA A 85 5.64 0.76 -18.80
CA ALA A 85 6.67 -0.21 -19.19
C ALA A 85 7.60 -0.67 -18.03
N ILE A 86 7.16 -0.62 -16.78
CA ILE A 86 8.02 -0.76 -15.59
C ILE A 86 7.69 -2.06 -14.81
N ALA A 87 7.57 -3.18 -15.55
CA ALA A 87 6.96 -4.46 -15.18
C ALA A 87 5.45 -4.45 -15.38
N GLY A 88 5.00 -5.06 -16.48
CA GLY A 88 3.59 -5.10 -16.81
C GLY A 88 2.87 -6.18 -16.02
N THR A 89 1.61 -5.95 -15.75
CA THR A 89 0.68 -6.96 -15.22
C THR A 89 -0.29 -7.30 -16.33
N TYR A 90 -0.51 -8.59 -16.54
CA TYR A 90 -1.08 -9.11 -17.78
C TYR A 90 -2.06 -10.28 -17.51
N GLY A 91 -3.10 -10.06 -16.71
CA GLY A 91 -4.30 -10.90 -16.73
C GLY A 91 -4.80 -11.26 -18.14
N SER A 92 -4.40 -10.54 -19.20
CA SER A 92 -4.59 -10.93 -20.59
C SER A 92 -3.94 -12.27 -20.99
N GLY A 93 -2.86 -12.72 -20.36
CA GLY A 93 -2.22 -14.00 -20.72
C GLY A 93 -1.64 -14.02 -22.14
N SER A 94 -1.41 -12.85 -22.73
CA SER A 94 -0.79 -12.67 -24.05
C SER A 94 0.73 -12.90 -24.00
N ARG A 95 1.42 -13.01 -25.15
CA ARG A 95 2.87 -13.28 -25.18
C ARG A 95 3.74 -12.16 -24.58
N ASN A 96 3.22 -10.94 -24.51
CA ASN A 96 3.86 -9.81 -23.82
C ASN A 96 3.73 -9.88 -22.29
N SER A 97 3.12 -10.94 -21.73
CA SER A 97 2.91 -11.08 -20.29
C SER A 97 4.19 -11.40 -19.51
N ASP A 98 4.47 -10.61 -18.47
CA ASP A 98 5.53 -10.87 -17.49
C ASP A 98 5.02 -11.83 -16.41
N TYR A 99 5.54 -13.06 -16.40
CA TYR A 99 5.25 -14.07 -15.37
C TYR A 99 6.30 -14.10 -14.25
N PHE A 100 7.35 -13.29 -14.38
CA PHE A 100 8.44 -13.24 -13.43
C PHE A 100 8.98 -11.82 -13.34
N THR A 101 8.90 -11.23 -12.14
CA THR A 101 9.43 -9.90 -11.88
C THR A 101 10.31 -9.91 -10.65
N THR A 102 11.31 -9.02 -10.64
CA THR A 102 12.26 -8.89 -9.54
C THR A 102 12.25 -7.47 -9.02
N ARG A 103 12.53 -7.30 -7.73
CA ARG A 103 12.64 -5.99 -7.10
C ARG A 103 13.73 -5.99 -6.05
N ALA A 104 14.57 -4.97 -6.07
CA ALA A 104 15.50 -4.63 -5.01
C ALA A 104 15.05 -3.29 -4.39
N ARG A 105 14.82 -3.28 -3.08
CA ARG A 105 14.42 -2.08 -2.33
C ARG A 105 15.33 -1.84 -1.15
N VAL A 106 15.68 -0.58 -0.95
CA VAL A 106 16.30 -0.07 0.28
C VAL A 106 15.34 0.91 0.93
N GLN A 107 15.04 0.73 2.22
CA GLN A 107 14.39 1.77 3.02
C GLN A 107 15.38 2.35 4.01
N LEU A 108 15.40 3.68 4.10
CA LEU A 108 16.13 4.43 5.12
C LEU A 108 15.12 5.14 6.02
N ASN A 109 15.26 4.95 7.33
CA ASN A 109 14.48 5.59 8.37
C ASN A 109 15.38 6.48 9.23
N ILE A 110 14.94 7.70 9.47
CA ILE A 110 15.59 8.68 10.34
C ILE A 110 14.55 9.13 11.37
N ASP A 111 14.80 8.84 12.65
CA ASP A 111 13.98 9.28 13.78
C ASP A 111 14.83 10.22 14.65
N THR A 112 14.46 11.49 14.72
CA THR A 112 15.09 12.45 15.64
C THR A 112 14.14 12.84 16.75
N ARG A 113 14.68 13.00 17.95
CA ARG A 113 13.91 13.36 19.15
C ARG A 113 14.67 14.35 20.00
N THR A 114 13.97 15.40 20.41
CA THR A 114 14.51 16.46 21.27
C THR A 114 13.53 16.66 22.42
N ALA A 115 14.04 16.62 23.65
CA ALA A 115 13.23 16.97 24.81
C ALA A 115 13.07 18.49 24.87
N THR A 116 11.84 18.96 25.06
CA THR A 116 11.54 20.38 25.23
C THR A 116 10.65 20.58 26.46
N GLU A 117 10.47 21.83 26.88
CA GLU A 117 9.57 22.18 27.98
C GLU A 117 8.09 21.80 27.74
N TYR A 118 7.71 21.60 26.47
CA TYR A 118 6.35 21.23 26.05
C TYR A 118 6.22 19.73 25.73
N GLY A 119 7.24 18.93 26.04
CA GLY A 119 7.33 17.50 25.72
C GLY A 119 8.33 17.19 24.61
N VAL A 120 8.27 15.96 24.10
CA VAL A 120 9.22 15.50 23.07
C VAL A 120 8.77 16.00 21.70
N VAL A 121 9.65 16.72 21.02
CA VAL A 121 9.54 16.97 19.57
C VAL A 121 10.17 15.78 18.87
N ARG A 122 9.42 15.13 17.98
CA ARG A 122 9.92 14.03 17.15
C ARG A 122 9.80 14.40 15.68
N THR A 123 10.86 14.19 14.91
CA THR A 123 10.81 14.23 13.45
C THR A 123 11.08 12.83 12.93
N TYR A 124 10.26 12.39 11.98
CA TYR A 124 10.41 11.07 11.39
C TYR A 124 10.37 11.16 9.87
N TRP A 125 11.37 10.56 9.24
CA TRP A 125 11.50 10.46 7.80
C TRP A 125 11.76 9.01 7.42
N SER A 126 10.99 8.50 6.44
CA SER A 126 11.19 7.20 5.82
C SER A 126 11.10 7.32 4.30
N SER A 127 12.13 6.85 3.60
CA SER A 127 12.17 6.83 2.14
C SER A 127 12.59 5.47 1.60
N ASN A 128 12.01 5.07 0.47
CA ASN A 128 12.41 3.89 -0.27
C ASN A 128 13.12 4.27 -1.56
N PHE A 129 14.23 3.59 -1.83
CA PHE A 129 14.89 3.54 -3.13
C PHE A 129 14.63 2.16 -3.73
N GLU A 130 14.12 2.12 -4.95
CA GLU A 130 13.70 0.88 -5.58
C GLU A 130 14.21 0.76 -7.02
N HIS A 131 14.71 -0.43 -7.34
CA HIS A 131 14.96 -0.90 -8.70
C HIS A 131 14.18 -2.19 -8.90
N SER A 132 13.33 -2.22 -9.92
CA SER A 132 12.47 -3.36 -10.23
C SER A 132 12.58 -3.74 -11.71
N SER A 133 12.04 -4.90 -12.09
CA SER A 133 11.86 -5.24 -13.51
C SER A 133 11.17 -4.11 -14.26
N GLY A 134 11.60 -3.86 -15.50
CA GLY A 134 11.12 -2.74 -16.33
C GLY A 134 11.78 -1.38 -16.08
N PHE A 135 12.54 -1.21 -15.00
CA PHE A 135 13.45 -0.06 -14.89
C PHE A 135 14.72 -0.28 -15.73
N GLY A 136 15.14 0.75 -16.46
CA GLY A 136 16.45 0.77 -17.13
C GLY A 136 17.63 0.69 -16.14
N PRO A 137 18.84 0.33 -16.60
CA PRO A 137 19.99 0.05 -15.73
C PRO A 137 20.39 1.19 -14.77
N THR A 138 20.15 2.44 -15.16
CA THR A 138 20.49 3.66 -14.40
C THR A 138 19.25 4.39 -13.86
N SER A 139 18.08 3.74 -13.89
CA SER A 139 16.82 4.30 -13.41
C SER A 139 16.37 3.64 -12.12
N GLY A 140 15.41 4.24 -11.43
CA GLY A 140 14.81 3.72 -10.22
C GLY A 140 13.79 4.71 -9.67
N ASN A 141 13.09 4.34 -8.61
CA ASN A 141 12.15 5.22 -7.95
C ASN A 141 12.61 5.55 -6.52
N LEU A 142 12.62 6.85 -6.20
CA LEU A 142 12.74 7.34 -4.82
C LEU A 142 11.36 7.81 -4.35
N THR A 143 10.87 7.17 -3.30
CA THR A 143 9.60 7.53 -2.66
C THR A 143 9.82 7.93 -1.21
N MET A 144 8.97 8.83 -0.70
CA MET A 144 8.90 9.17 0.72
C MET A 144 7.61 8.57 1.27
N ASP A 145 7.73 7.53 2.11
CA ASP A 145 6.58 6.95 2.79
C ASP A 145 6.15 7.87 3.94
N TYR A 146 7.10 8.28 4.77
CA TYR A 146 6.79 9.11 5.93
C TYR A 146 7.68 10.33 6.00
N GLY A 147 7.09 11.44 6.43
CA GLY A 147 7.75 12.72 6.60
C GLY A 147 6.89 13.61 7.48
N PHE A 148 7.07 13.51 8.79
CA PHE A 148 6.20 14.19 9.74
C PHE A 148 6.94 14.71 10.98
N ILE A 149 6.32 15.68 11.64
CA ILE A 149 6.69 16.20 12.95
C ILE A 149 5.61 15.81 13.95
N GLN A 150 6.03 15.33 15.11
CA GLN A 150 5.18 14.99 16.25
C GLN A 150 5.53 15.88 17.44
N PHE A 151 4.51 16.52 18.01
CA PHE A 151 4.67 17.43 19.13
C PHE A 151 3.35 17.60 19.89
N ALA A 152 3.38 17.50 21.22
CA ALA A 152 2.22 17.73 22.09
C ALA A 152 0.91 17.01 21.65
N GLY A 153 1.03 15.78 21.15
CA GLY A 153 -0.11 14.98 20.66
C GLY A 153 -0.46 15.21 19.18
N PHE A 154 0.06 16.27 18.55
CA PHE A 154 -0.10 16.50 17.12
C PHE A 154 0.86 15.64 16.29
N THR A 155 0.39 15.20 15.12
CA THR A 155 1.17 14.65 14.02
C THR A 155 0.89 15.51 12.78
N LEU A 156 1.94 16.12 12.24
CA LEU A 156 1.88 17.08 11.14
C LEU A 156 2.76 16.59 9.99
N GLY A 157 2.16 16.37 8.82
CA GLY A 157 2.86 15.92 7.62
C GLY A 157 2.40 14.55 7.14
N LYS A 158 3.27 13.83 6.44
CA LYS A 158 2.93 12.54 5.80
C LYS A 158 3.14 11.38 6.78
N ALA A 159 2.04 10.81 7.26
CA ALA A 159 2.04 9.73 8.25
C ALA A 159 0.95 8.70 7.94
N VAL A 160 0.95 7.56 8.63
CA VAL A 160 -0.15 6.58 8.53
C VAL A 160 -1.44 7.23 9.02
N SER A 161 -2.53 7.08 8.26
CA SER A 161 -3.86 7.58 8.60
C SER A 161 -4.35 7.05 9.95
N GLY A 162 -5.10 7.87 10.68
CA GLY A 162 -5.79 7.42 11.88
C GLY A 162 -6.87 6.37 11.61
N PHE A 163 -7.37 6.26 10.38
CA PHE A 163 -8.36 5.24 10.04
C PHE A 163 -7.77 3.82 10.08
N GLN A 164 -6.49 3.66 9.73
CA GLN A 164 -5.85 2.35 9.61
C GLN A 164 -5.68 1.66 10.96
N THR A 165 -5.98 0.36 11.03
CA THR A 165 -5.60 -0.48 12.18
C THR A 165 -4.07 -0.55 12.31
N PRO A 166 -3.52 -0.84 13.50
CA PRO A 166 -2.07 -0.90 13.69
C PRO A 166 -1.37 -1.96 12.84
N TRP A 167 -2.09 -3.00 12.41
CA TRP A 167 -1.57 -4.03 11.51
C TRP A 167 -1.86 -3.80 10.03
N GLY A 168 -2.84 -2.96 9.68
CA GLY A 168 -3.24 -2.68 8.30
C GLY A 168 -3.44 -3.97 7.47
N ALA A 169 -2.94 -3.98 6.23
CA ALA A 169 -2.94 -5.17 5.38
C ALA A 169 -1.89 -6.23 5.75
N TYR A 170 -1.12 -6.04 6.83
CA TYR A 170 0.07 -6.84 7.17
C TYR A 170 -0.08 -7.66 8.47
N GLY A 171 -1.32 -7.94 8.88
CA GLY A 171 -1.62 -8.75 10.08
C GLY A 171 -0.96 -10.13 10.08
N ALA A 172 -0.70 -10.68 8.88
CA ALA A 172 -0.08 -11.98 8.67
C ALA A 172 1.46 -11.91 8.52
N ASN A 173 2.06 -10.73 8.67
CA ASN A 173 3.43 -10.46 8.21
C ASN A 173 3.63 -10.80 6.72
N ASN A 174 2.56 -10.74 5.91
CA ASN A 174 2.55 -11.07 4.49
C ASN A 174 3.53 -10.20 3.68
N ASN A 175 3.97 -10.75 2.55
CA ASN A 175 4.86 -10.09 1.62
C ASN A 175 4.10 -9.21 0.63
N THR A 176 2.93 -9.65 0.18
CA THR A 176 2.02 -8.91 -0.70
C THR A 176 1.50 -7.64 -0.03
N SER A 177 1.38 -6.58 -0.83
CA SER A 177 0.72 -5.33 -0.45
C SER A 177 -0.74 -5.25 -0.93
N PHE A 178 -1.29 -6.36 -1.46
CA PHE A 178 -2.60 -6.38 -2.13
C PHE A 178 -3.60 -7.29 -1.41
N VAL A 179 -3.57 -7.33 -0.08
CA VAL A 179 -4.67 -7.91 0.71
C VAL A 179 -5.78 -6.86 0.85
N LEU A 180 -6.87 -7.06 0.11
CA LEU A 180 -8.04 -6.17 0.06
C LEU A 180 -8.97 -6.40 1.25
N GLY A 181 -10.14 -5.72 1.28
CA GLY A 181 -11.17 -5.93 2.31
C GLY A 181 -10.99 -5.08 3.57
N GLY A 182 -10.10 -4.09 3.52
CA GLY A 182 -9.92 -3.06 4.54
C GLY A 182 -8.93 -2.00 4.07
N TYR A 183 -8.81 -0.91 4.84
CA TYR A 183 -7.92 0.17 4.48
C TYR A 183 -6.44 -0.25 4.58
N ASP A 184 -5.64 0.25 3.64
CA ASP A 184 -4.18 0.20 3.67
C ASP A 184 -3.61 1.49 3.09
N ASN A 185 -2.78 2.12 3.90
CA ASN A 185 -2.02 3.33 3.63
C ASN A 185 -0.68 3.23 4.37
N ALA A 186 -0.03 2.07 4.26
CA ALA A 186 1.32 1.87 4.75
C ALA A 186 2.33 2.85 4.13
N THR A 187 2.03 3.45 2.98
CA THR A 187 2.86 4.50 2.40
C THR A 187 2.59 5.88 2.98
N GLY A 188 1.59 6.10 3.84
CA GLY A 188 1.31 7.38 4.50
C GLY A 188 0.59 8.43 3.62
N ILE A 189 -0.15 9.32 4.29
CA ILE A 189 -0.95 10.42 3.72
C ILE A 189 -0.62 11.73 4.43
N ASN A 190 -0.66 12.84 3.69
CA ASN A 190 -0.50 14.17 4.27
C ASN A 190 -1.68 14.47 5.19
N GLN A 191 -1.39 14.79 6.44
CA GLN A 191 -2.40 14.97 7.45
C GLN A 191 -2.00 15.95 8.55
N ILE A 192 -3.02 16.46 9.24
CA ILE A 192 -2.93 17.05 10.57
C ILE A 192 -3.80 16.18 11.47
N ALA A 193 -3.19 15.52 12.45
CA ALA A 193 -3.92 14.68 13.39
C ALA A 193 -3.53 15.00 14.82
N TYR A 194 -4.50 14.89 15.73
CA TYR A 194 -4.30 15.02 17.16
C TYR A 194 -4.64 13.71 17.85
N THR A 195 -3.72 13.20 18.67
CA THR A 195 -3.91 11.98 19.46
C THR A 195 -3.95 12.31 20.95
N TRP A 196 -5.06 11.98 21.59
CA TRP A 196 -5.20 12.04 23.04
C TRP A 196 -4.94 10.66 23.65
N GLN A 197 -4.16 10.62 24.72
CA GLN A 197 -3.91 9.42 25.52
C GLN A 197 -4.75 9.50 26.79
N PHE A 198 -5.73 8.62 26.96
CA PHE A 198 -6.59 8.57 28.15
C PHE A 198 -5.93 7.81 29.32
N GLY A 199 -4.82 7.10 29.06
CA GLY A 199 -4.15 6.22 30.01
C GLY A 199 -4.64 4.77 29.89
N ASN A 200 -3.96 3.85 30.58
CA ASN A 200 -4.29 2.41 30.61
C ASN A 200 -4.44 1.76 29.22
N GLY A 201 -3.66 2.22 28.23
CA GLY A 201 -3.71 1.71 26.85
C GLY A 201 -4.85 2.26 26.01
N VAL A 202 -5.67 3.19 26.51
CA VAL A 202 -6.77 3.81 25.76
C VAL A 202 -6.31 5.11 25.11
N SER A 203 -6.54 5.25 23.81
CA SER A 203 -6.22 6.47 23.04
C SER A 203 -7.31 6.80 22.04
N GLY A 204 -7.45 8.08 21.70
CA GLY A 204 -8.30 8.55 20.61
C GLY A 204 -7.55 9.48 19.67
N GLN A 205 -7.88 9.44 18.40
CA GLN A 205 -7.29 10.30 17.38
C GLN A 205 -8.37 10.93 16.52
N ILE A 206 -8.15 12.18 16.12
CA ILE A 206 -8.92 12.86 15.08
C ILE A 206 -7.96 13.60 14.15
N GLY A 207 -8.24 13.62 12.86
CA GLY A 207 -7.40 14.30 11.89
C GLY A 207 -8.14 14.68 10.61
N ILE A 208 -7.43 15.46 9.81
CA ILE A 208 -7.80 15.80 8.43
C ILE A 208 -6.70 15.32 7.48
N GLU A 209 -7.10 14.74 6.35
CA GLU A 209 -6.20 14.03 5.44
C GLU A 209 -6.39 14.49 3.98
N ASP A 210 -5.29 14.56 3.20
CA ASP A 210 -5.33 14.85 1.77
C ASP A 210 -5.80 13.63 0.96
N ASN A 211 -7.06 13.67 0.52
CA ASN A 211 -7.69 12.54 -0.14
C ASN A 211 -7.33 12.33 -1.61
N ARG A 212 -6.65 13.28 -2.28
CA ARG A 212 -6.63 13.37 -3.75
C ARG A 212 -6.11 12.13 -4.45
N VAL A 213 -5.06 11.51 -3.91
CA VAL A 213 -4.34 10.40 -4.58
C VAL A 213 -4.72 9.04 -4.00
N ILE A 214 -4.87 8.95 -2.67
CA ILE A 214 -4.96 7.66 -1.96
C ILE A 214 -6.42 7.32 -1.62
N ASN A 215 -7.23 8.31 -1.25
CA ASN A 215 -8.58 8.07 -0.72
C ASN A 215 -9.72 8.31 -1.73
N ARG A 216 -9.39 8.52 -3.01
CA ARG A 216 -10.37 8.61 -4.10
C ARG A 216 -10.27 7.39 -5.02
N ALA A 217 -11.35 6.64 -5.14
CA ALA A 217 -11.60 5.85 -6.33
C ALA A 217 -11.98 6.80 -7.48
N GLN A 218 -12.43 6.28 -8.62
CA GLN A 218 -12.91 7.16 -9.68
C GLN A 218 -14.36 7.59 -9.40
N LEU A 219 -14.74 8.77 -9.91
CA LEU A 219 -16.14 9.14 -10.08
C LEU A 219 -16.51 8.89 -11.54
N ILE A 220 -17.56 8.11 -11.80
CA ILE A 220 -17.95 7.76 -13.19
C ILE A 220 -19.05 8.71 -13.65
N ASN A 221 -18.76 9.48 -14.70
CA ASN A 221 -19.82 10.07 -15.52
C ASN A 221 -20.25 9.05 -16.59
N ALA A 222 -21.37 8.38 -16.36
CA ALA A 222 -21.87 7.32 -17.24
C ALA A 222 -22.44 7.85 -18.57
N SER A 223 -22.63 9.17 -18.70
CA SER A 223 -23.10 9.81 -19.94
C SER A 223 -21.98 10.22 -20.89
N LEU A 224 -20.71 10.06 -20.50
CA LEU A 224 -19.56 10.49 -21.31
C LEU A 224 -19.35 9.56 -22.51
N ALA A 225 -19.17 10.12 -23.71
CA ALA A 225 -18.90 9.37 -24.95
C ALA A 225 -17.63 8.52 -24.85
N ALA A 226 -16.60 9.01 -24.14
CA ALA A 226 -15.39 8.23 -23.85
C ALA A 226 -15.67 6.93 -23.08
N ASN A 227 -16.76 6.90 -22.30
CA ASN A 227 -17.19 5.74 -21.52
C ASN A 227 -18.21 4.84 -22.26
N THR A 228 -18.79 5.32 -23.36
CA THR A 228 -19.88 4.63 -24.08
C THR A 228 -19.55 4.29 -25.55
N GLY A 229 -18.41 4.74 -26.07
CA GLY A 229 -18.04 4.58 -27.47
C GLY A 229 -17.74 3.13 -27.87
N ALA A 230 -18.25 2.72 -29.04
CA ALA A 230 -17.95 1.43 -29.64
C ALA A 230 -16.44 1.25 -29.86
N GLY A 231 -15.90 0.09 -29.44
CA GLY A 231 -14.47 -0.16 -29.51
C GLY A 231 -13.68 0.46 -28.35
N SER A 232 -14.35 0.98 -27.32
CA SER A 232 -13.67 1.48 -26.11
C SER A 232 -12.93 0.35 -25.37
N ALA A 233 -11.74 0.68 -24.86
CA ALA A 233 -10.91 -0.19 -24.04
C ALA A 233 -11.55 -0.56 -22.70
N ILE A 234 -12.52 0.21 -22.23
CA ILE A 234 -13.22 -0.02 -20.96
C ILE A 234 -13.92 -1.38 -20.94
N ALA A 235 -14.38 -1.87 -22.09
CA ALA A 235 -14.98 -3.20 -22.22
C ALA A 235 -14.05 -4.34 -21.77
N VAL A 236 -12.74 -4.07 -21.73
CA VAL A 236 -11.68 -5.00 -21.36
C VAL A 236 -10.99 -4.60 -20.07
N THR A 237 -10.68 -3.32 -19.89
CA THR A 237 -9.85 -2.88 -18.75
C THR A 237 -10.68 -2.43 -17.54
N GLY A 238 -11.97 -2.14 -17.73
CA GLY A 238 -12.79 -1.52 -16.69
C GLY A 238 -12.34 -0.11 -16.29
N ALA A 239 -11.40 0.50 -17.01
CA ALA A 239 -10.80 1.80 -16.67
C ALA A 239 -11.60 2.98 -17.20
N TYR A 240 -12.66 3.37 -16.47
CA TYR A 240 -13.48 4.52 -16.82
C TYR A 240 -12.71 5.85 -16.65
N THR A 241 -13.19 6.87 -17.36
CA THR A 241 -12.65 8.22 -17.21
C THR A 241 -13.01 8.78 -15.84
N ASN A 242 -11.99 9.15 -15.04
CA ASN A 242 -12.22 9.77 -13.74
C ASN A 242 -12.84 11.17 -13.89
N SER A 243 -14.01 11.35 -13.30
CA SER A 243 -14.83 12.57 -13.37
C SER A 243 -14.93 13.29 -12.02
N TYR A 244 -13.96 13.08 -11.12
CA TYR A 244 -13.77 13.96 -9.95
C TYR A 244 -13.43 15.39 -10.40
N GLY A 245 -13.98 16.37 -9.69
CA GLY A 245 -13.61 17.77 -9.80
C GLY A 245 -12.33 18.10 -9.03
N GLY A 246 -12.23 19.35 -8.57
CA GLY A 246 -11.12 19.81 -7.74
C GLY A 246 -10.97 19.06 -6.41
N ASN A 247 -9.86 19.32 -5.70
CA ASN A 247 -9.75 18.90 -4.30
C ASN A 247 -10.26 20.04 -3.40
N VAL A 248 -11.54 19.99 -3.03
CA VAL A 248 -12.24 21.08 -2.33
C VAL A 248 -12.40 20.86 -0.82
N SER A 249 -12.17 19.64 -0.34
CA SER A 249 -12.23 19.31 1.08
C SER A 249 -11.27 18.17 1.44
N PRO A 250 -10.62 18.24 2.62
CA PRO A 250 -9.91 17.09 3.16
C PRO A 250 -10.89 16.01 3.58
N ASP A 251 -10.40 14.79 3.73
CA ASP A 251 -11.13 13.77 4.48
C ASP A 251 -10.99 14.04 5.98
N ILE A 252 -12.03 13.71 6.75
CA ILE A 252 -11.98 13.78 8.21
C ILE A 252 -11.90 12.34 8.71
N THR A 253 -10.87 12.02 9.49
CA THR A 253 -10.67 10.67 10.03
C THR A 253 -10.56 10.69 11.54
N GLY A 254 -10.88 9.58 12.17
CA GLY A 254 -10.66 9.41 13.60
C GLY A 254 -10.73 7.96 14.04
N ASN A 255 -10.19 7.69 15.23
CA ASN A 255 -10.24 6.39 15.86
C ASN A 255 -10.37 6.47 17.38
N LEU A 256 -10.84 5.37 17.96
CA LEU A 256 -10.64 5.00 19.35
C LEU A 256 -9.93 3.66 19.39
N ARG A 257 -8.87 3.56 20.19
CA ARG A 257 -8.04 2.37 20.31
C ARG A 257 -7.83 1.99 21.76
N ILE A 258 -7.88 0.70 22.02
CA ILE A 258 -7.50 0.07 23.28
C ILE A 258 -6.34 -0.88 22.99
N ASP A 259 -5.20 -0.65 23.61
CA ASP A 259 -4.01 -1.49 23.50
C ASP A 259 -3.68 -2.11 24.85
N GLN A 260 -3.86 -3.42 24.95
CA GLN A 260 -3.56 -4.23 26.12
C GLN A 260 -2.47 -5.25 25.78
N ALA A 261 -1.93 -5.90 26.81
CA ALA A 261 -0.94 -6.96 26.66
C ALA A 261 -1.49 -8.17 25.87
N ALA A 262 -2.77 -8.51 26.08
CA ALA A 262 -3.42 -9.66 25.44
C ALA A 262 -4.08 -9.32 24.08
N PHE A 263 -4.45 -8.06 23.84
CA PHE A 263 -5.11 -7.67 22.60
C PHE A 263 -4.95 -6.19 22.28
N THR A 264 -5.10 -5.83 21.01
CA THR A 264 -5.38 -4.46 20.57
C THR A 264 -6.74 -4.45 19.88
N ALA A 265 -7.60 -3.49 20.20
CA ALA A 265 -8.85 -3.25 19.49
C ALA A 265 -8.93 -1.79 19.03
N GLN A 266 -9.50 -1.56 17.84
CA GLN A 266 -9.68 -0.22 17.28
C GLN A 266 -11.01 -0.13 16.55
N VAL A 267 -11.69 1.01 16.73
CA VAL A 267 -12.78 1.45 15.86
C VAL A 267 -12.35 2.75 15.19
N SER A 268 -12.61 2.86 13.89
CA SER A 268 -12.23 3.99 13.05
C SER A 268 -13.41 4.49 12.23
N GLY A 269 -13.45 5.78 11.97
CA GLY A 269 -14.43 6.42 11.08
C GLY A 269 -13.74 7.41 10.14
N ALA A 270 -14.30 7.55 8.93
CA ALA A 270 -13.87 8.53 7.94
C ALA A 270 -15.07 9.19 7.23
N LEU A 271 -14.93 10.46 6.91
CA LEU A 271 -15.85 11.22 6.05
C LEU A 271 -15.10 11.66 4.79
N HIS A 272 -15.75 11.52 3.64
CA HIS A 272 -15.19 11.76 2.31
C HIS A 272 -16.16 12.56 1.46
N ASN A 273 -15.68 13.56 0.71
CA ASN A 273 -16.53 14.36 -0.19
C ASN A 273 -16.41 13.88 -1.63
N LEU A 274 -17.54 13.50 -2.22
CA LEU A 274 -17.68 13.21 -3.63
C LEU A 274 -17.98 14.51 -4.38
N HIS A 275 -16.92 15.18 -4.80
CA HIS A 275 -16.99 16.39 -5.61
C HIS A 275 -16.81 16.06 -7.08
N ALA A 276 -17.91 16.01 -7.84
CA ALA A 276 -17.87 15.71 -9.26
C ALA A 276 -17.39 16.90 -10.10
N ASN A 277 -16.90 16.60 -11.29
CA ASN A 277 -16.71 17.58 -12.35
C ASN A 277 -18.07 17.87 -13.03
N TYR A 278 -18.03 18.47 -14.23
CA TYR A 278 -19.23 18.80 -14.99
C TYR A 278 -19.97 17.59 -15.58
N TYR A 279 -21.23 17.82 -15.97
CA TYR A 279 -22.03 16.90 -16.77
C TYR A 279 -21.47 16.76 -18.19
N ALA A 280 -21.76 15.63 -18.84
CA ALA A 280 -21.36 15.44 -20.23
C ALA A 280 -22.18 16.38 -21.15
N GLY A 281 -21.53 16.91 -22.18
CA GLY A 281 -22.18 17.73 -23.19
C GLY A 281 -23.14 16.93 -24.09
N PRO A 282 -23.79 17.60 -25.06
CA PRO A 282 -24.66 16.93 -26.03
C PRO A 282 -23.98 15.72 -26.69
N ALA A 283 -24.72 14.62 -26.85
CA ALA A 283 -24.21 13.35 -27.36
C ALA A 283 -23.01 12.76 -26.56
N GLY A 284 -22.88 13.12 -25.27
CA GLY A 284 -21.80 12.65 -24.41
C GLY A 284 -20.47 13.35 -24.64
N ALA A 285 -20.45 14.52 -25.30
CA ALA A 285 -19.24 15.29 -25.53
C ALA A 285 -18.49 15.63 -24.22
N ALA A 286 -17.21 15.96 -24.36
CA ALA A 286 -16.36 16.32 -23.23
C ALA A 286 -17.02 17.43 -22.37
N PRO A 287 -16.99 17.32 -21.03
CA PRO A 287 -17.64 18.29 -20.15
C PRO A 287 -16.99 19.68 -20.26
N VAL A 288 -17.81 20.73 -20.26
CA VAL A 288 -17.42 22.14 -20.15
C VAL A 288 -18.24 22.84 -19.07
N GLU A 289 -17.75 23.96 -18.53
CA GLU A 289 -18.38 24.66 -17.41
C GLU A 289 -19.89 24.94 -17.61
N PRO A 290 -20.36 25.37 -18.81
CA PRO A 290 -21.77 25.63 -19.05
C PRO A 290 -22.68 24.39 -18.98
N ASN A 291 -22.13 23.18 -18.99
CA ASN A 291 -22.93 21.96 -18.86
C ASN A 291 -23.52 21.80 -17.45
N GLY A 292 -23.05 22.57 -16.46
CA GLY A 292 -23.42 22.37 -15.06
C GLY A 292 -22.78 21.11 -14.47
N HIS A 293 -23.09 20.81 -13.21
CA HIS A 293 -22.53 19.69 -12.47
C HIS A 293 -23.55 19.23 -11.40
N PRO A 294 -23.46 17.97 -10.92
CA PRO A 294 -24.25 17.56 -9.77
C PRO A 294 -23.80 18.27 -8.51
N SER A 295 -24.65 18.28 -7.48
CA SER A 295 -24.25 18.69 -6.13
C SER A 295 -23.26 17.71 -5.52
N ASP A 296 -22.35 18.22 -4.69
CA ASP A 296 -21.45 17.42 -3.87
C ASP A 296 -22.24 16.50 -2.93
N GLU A 297 -21.74 15.28 -2.74
CA GLU A 297 -22.30 14.29 -1.83
C GLU A 297 -21.25 13.88 -0.80
N TRP A 298 -21.67 13.66 0.45
CA TRP A 298 -20.79 13.13 1.49
C TRP A 298 -20.92 11.61 1.61
N GLY A 299 -19.79 10.94 1.46
CA GLY A 299 -19.58 9.54 1.76
C GLY A 299 -18.83 9.35 3.08
N GLY A 300 -18.62 8.09 3.44
CA GLY A 300 -17.85 7.75 4.62
C GLY A 300 -17.58 6.27 4.74
N ALA A 301 -16.75 5.92 5.72
CA ALA A 301 -16.39 4.56 6.04
C ALA A 301 -16.27 4.35 7.55
N VAL A 302 -16.50 3.12 7.99
CA VAL A 302 -16.28 2.67 9.36
C VAL A 302 -15.49 1.37 9.33
N SER A 303 -14.53 1.24 10.23
CA SER A 303 -13.75 0.01 10.39
C SER A 303 -13.68 -0.39 11.85
N VAL A 304 -13.74 -1.69 12.11
CA VAL A 304 -13.50 -2.29 13.42
C VAL A 304 -12.44 -3.36 13.28
N GLY A 305 -11.48 -3.37 14.19
CA GLY A 305 -10.38 -4.32 14.17
C GLY A 305 -10.02 -4.82 15.56
N ILE A 306 -9.63 -6.08 15.64
CA ILE A 306 -9.04 -6.69 16.83
C ILE A 306 -7.83 -7.54 16.46
N GLN A 307 -6.76 -7.41 17.22
CA GLN A 307 -5.62 -8.31 17.19
C GLN A 307 -5.45 -8.96 18.55
N LEU A 308 -5.64 -10.27 18.61
CA LEU A 308 -5.30 -11.07 19.77
C LEU A 308 -3.81 -11.40 19.72
N LYS A 309 -3.11 -11.20 20.82
CA LYS A 309 -1.65 -11.36 20.94
C LYS A 309 -1.32 -12.49 21.90
N ASN A 310 -0.20 -13.16 21.67
CA ASN A 310 0.31 -14.23 22.55
C ASN A 310 -0.74 -15.32 22.76
N LEU A 311 -1.30 -15.83 21.66
CA LEU A 311 -2.32 -16.87 21.71
C LEU A 311 -1.78 -18.14 22.39
N PRO A 312 -2.64 -18.93 23.06
CA PRO A 312 -2.23 -20.18 23.71
C PRO A 312 -1.65 -21.24 22.75
N THR A 313 -1.75 -21.02 21.44
CA THR A 313 -1.22 -21.87 20.38
C THR A 313 0.30 -21.82 20.27
N GLY A 314 0.96 -20.76 20.75
CA GLY A 314 2.40 -20.60 20.65
C GLY A 314 2.90 -19.22 21.10
N PRO A 315 4.13 -19.11 21.65
CA PRO A 315 4.71 -17.82 21.99
C PRO A 315 4.82 -16.89 20.78
N GLY A 316 4.26 -15.68 20.89
CA GLY A 316 4.26 -14.69 19.80
C GLY A 316 3.17 -14.89 18.74
N ASP A 317 2.35 -15.94 18.87
CA ASP A 317 1.23 -16.17 17.96
C ASP A 317 0.20 -15.05 18.07
N LYS A 318 -0.37 -14.67 16.93
CA LYS A 318 -1.36 -13.59 16.84
C LYS A 318 -2.45 -13.91 15.83
N LEU A 319 -3.65 -13.42 16.12
CA LEU A 319 -4.79 -13.41 15.21
C LEU A 319 -5.21 -11.96 15.02
N SER A 320 -5.18 -11.46 13.79
CA SER A 320 -5.60 -10.11 13.42
C SER A 320 -6.85 -10.20 12.55
N LEU A 321 -7.89 -9.48 12.91
CA LEU A 321 -9.16 -9.41 12.21
C LEU A 321 -9.56 -7.95 12.04
N ASP A 322 -10.07 -7.58 10.85
CA ASP A 322 -10.75 -6.30 10.66
C ASP A 322 -11.89 -6.41 9.66
N ALA A 323 -12.93 -5.62 9.88
CA ALA A 323 -14.09 -5.50 9.02
C ALA A 323 -14.32 -4.02 8.72
N THR A 324 -14.61 -3.71 7.46
CA THR A 324 -14.79 -2.34 6.99
C THR A 324 -16.06 -2.23 6.16
N TYR A 325 -16.84 -1.19 6.38
CA TYR A 325 -17.97 -0.79 5.54
C TYR A 325 -17.69 0.61 4.99
N ALA A 326 -18.00 0.82 3.72
CA ALA A 326 -17.87 2.12 3.06
C ALA A 326 -19.11 2.43 2.22
N ASN A 327 -19.44 3.72 2.11
CA ASN A 327 -20.47 4.24 1.23
C ASN A 327 -19.97 5.56 0.64
N GLY A 328 -19.66 5.59 -0.65
CA GLY A 328 -19.07 6.74 -1.32
C GLY A 328 -17.60 7.01 -0.98
N ALA A 329 -16.89 6.02 -0.44
CA ALA A 329 -15.51 6.17 0.03
C ALA A 329 -14.73 4.83 -0.11
N MET A 330 -14.78 4.22 -1.28
CA MET A 330 -14.38 2.84 -1.54
C MET A 330 -12.88 2.58 -1.32
N LYS A 331 -12.03 3.61 -1.35
CA LYS A 331 -10.60 3.45 -1.02
C LYS A 331 -10.35 3.10 0.44
N TYR A 332 -11.28 3.42 1.34
CA TYR A 332 -11.24 2.91 2.71
C TYR A 332 -11.47 1.40 2.81
N LEU A 333 -11.99 0.76 1.75
CA LEU A 333 -12.29 -0.68 1.70
C LEU A 333 -11.30 -1.50 0.85
N ILE A 334 -10.89 -1.02 -0.32
CA ILE A 334 -9.97 -1.73 -1.23
C ILE A 334 -8.48 -1.33 -1.04
N GLY A 335 -8.24 -0.39 -0.13
CA GLY A 335 -6.90 0.12 0.17
C GLY A 335 -6.47 1.21 -0.82
N GLY A 336 -5.77 2.22 -0.31
CA GLY A 336 -5.42 3.41 -1.08
C GLY A 336 -4.27 3.21 -2.07
N VAL A 337 -3.50 2.12 -1.92
CA VAL A 337 -2.39 1.74 -2.81
C VAL A 337 -2.81 0.82 -3.95
N THR A 338 -4.03 0.29 -3.91
CA THR A 338 -4.59 -0.57 -4.96
C THR A 338 -5.18 0.28 -6.08
N GLY A 339 -5.11 -0.18 -7.33
CA GLY A 339 -5.80 0.45 -8.47
C GLY A 339 -7.33 0.42 -8.32
N ASN A 340 -8.04 0.93 -9.33
CA ASN A 340 -9.51 0.92 -9.38
C ASN A 340 -10.06 -0.16 -10.31
N ASN A 341 -9.20 -0.86 -11.03
CA ASN A 341 -9.56 -1.67 -12.17
C ASN A 341 -8.98 -3.06 -11.96
N PHE A 342 -9.81 -4.08 -12.19
CA PHE A 342 -9.44 -5.46 -12.00
C PHE A 342 -9.94 -6.24 -13.20
N ASP A 343 -9.03 -6.78 -13.98
CA ASP A 343 -9.41 -7.51 -15.17
C ASP A 343 -8.45 -8.65 -15.47
N LYS A 344 -8.99 -9.73 -16.02
CA LYS A 344 -8.24 -10.94 -16.36
C LYS A 344 -8.98 -11.77 -17.40
N PHE A 345 -8.22 -12.47 -18.23
CA PHE A 345 -8.67 -13.45 -19.21
C PHE A 345 -8.28 -14.87 -18.80
N SER A 346 -9.00 -15.85 -19.35
CA SER A 346 -8.66 -17.26 -19.24
C SER A 346 -9.15 -18.06 -20.46
N GLY A 347 -8.57 -19.24 -20.65
CA GLY A 347 -8.82 -20.12 -21.81
C GLY A 347 -10.11 -20.92 -21.74
N ASP A 348 -10.80 -20.93 -20.60
CA ASP A 348 -12.08 -21.60 -20.40
C ASP A 348 -13.24 -20.75 -20.89
N THR A 349 -14.29 -21.39 -21.41
CA THR A 349 -15.46 -20.74 -22.02
C THR A 349 -16.76 -21.35 -21.51
N ASN A 350 -17.84 -20.57 -21.56
CA ASN A 350 -19.20 -20.98 -21.23
C ASN A 350 -20.00 -21.36 -22.49
N PHE A 351 -19.65 -20.80 -23.65
CA PHE A 351 -20.38 -21.00 -24.91
C PHE A 351 -19.47 -21.52 -26.03
N ALA A 352 -20.03 -22.37 -26.89
CA ALA A 352 -19.32 -22.87 -28.07
C ALA A 352 -19.02 -21.73 -29.05
N GLY A 353 -17.79 -21.65 -29.55
CA GLY A 353 -17.35 -20.61 -30.48
C GLY A 353 -16.82 -19.33 -29.80
N SER A 354 -16.92 -19.20 -28.48
CA SER A 354 -16.19 -18.17 -27.74
C SER A 354 -14.70 -18.45 -27.76
N TYR A 355 -13.89 -17.39 -27.84
CA TYR A 355 -12.44 -17.50 -27.87
C TYR A 355 -11.87 -17.78 -26.46
N GLN A 356 -12.32 -17.00 -25.47
CA GLN A 356 -11.85 -17.03 -24.09
C GLN A 356 -12.93 -16.50 -23.14
N SER A 357 -12.69 -16.62 -21.83
CA SER A 357 -13.44 -15.88 -20.83
C SER A 357 -12.65 -14.68 -20.29
N LEU A 358 -13.36 -13.76 -19.64
CA LEU A 358 -12.79 -12.61 -18.94
C LEU A 358 -13.62 -12.21 -17.71
N ALA A 359 -12.96 -11.62 -16.71
CA ALA A 359 -13.56 -10.76 -15.69
C ALA A 359 -13.08 -9.33 -15.87
N VAL A 360 -13.98 -8.37 -15.71
CA VAL A 360 -13.69 -6.93 -15.81
C VAL A 360 -14.50 -6.20 -14.74
N LEU A 361 -13.81 -5.69 -13.73
CA LEU A 361 -14.38 -5.02 -12.57
C LEU A 361 -13.85 -3.59 -12.50
N SER A 362 -14.68 -2.68 -12.02
CA SER A 362 -14.33 -1.29 -11.84
C SER A 362 -14.82 -0.80 -10.50
N LEU A 363 -13.94 -0.18 -9.72
CA LEU A 363 -14.23 0.44 -8.45
C LEU A 363 -14.45 1.93 -8.65
N ALA A 364 -15.61 2.43 -8.23
CA ALA A 364 -15.91 3.86 -8.20
C ALA A 364 -16.44 4.27 -6.83
N ASP A 365 -16.19 5.52 -6.42
CA ASP A 365 -16.82 6.08 -5.22
C ASP A 365 -18.30 6.40 -5.50
N GLY A 366 -18.61 6.79 -6.73
CA GLY A 366 -19.99 6.98 -7.18
C GLY A 366 -20.09 7.14 -8.69
N VAL A 367 -21.34 7.11 -9.16
CA VAL A 367 -21.72 7.23 -10.57
C VAL A 367 -22.74 8.33 -10.73
N TYR A 368 -22.64 9.12 -11.80
CA TYR A 368 -23.67 10.10 -12.15
C TYR A 368 -23.89 10.15 -13.66
N THR A 369 -25.02 10.70 -14.08
CA THR A 369 -25.39 10.94 -15.48
C THR A 369 -25.66 12.42 -15.70
N THR A 370 -25.71 12.87 -16.95
CA THR A 370 -26.03 14.27 -17.29
C THR A 370 -27.39 14.68 -16.72
N GLY A 371 -27.38 15.69 -15.84
CA GLY A 371 -28.57 16.20 -15.14
C GLY A 371 -29.00 15.40 -13.90
N GLY A 372 -28.30 14.31 -13.55
CA GLY A 372 -28.59 13.48 -12.37
C GLY A 372 -27.75 13.83 -11.15
N SER A 373 -28.05 13.22 -9.99
CA SER A 373 -27.24 13.28 -8.76
C SER A 373 -26.09 12.27 -8.76
N ILE A 374 -25.17 12.40 -7.80
CA ILE A 374 -24.14 11.39 -7.55
C ILE A 374 -24.77 10.22 -6.80
N GLU A 375 -24.75 9.06 -7.43
CA GLU A 375 -25.18 7.78 -6.85
C GLU A 375 -23.97 7.11 -6.20
N LYS A 376 -23.95 7.06 -4.87
CA LYS A 376 -22.83 6.49 -4.12
C LYS A 376 -22.75 4.97 -4.27
N THR A 377 -21.53 4.47 -4.43
CA THR A 377 -21.23 3.04 -4.34
C THR A 377 -21.17 2.62 -2.87
N SER A 378 -21.69 1.45 -2.52
CA SER A 378 -21.52 0.87 -1.20
C SER A 378 -20.68 -0.40 -1.26
N GLY A 379 -20.02 -0.72 -0.16
CA GLY A 379 -19.30 -1.98 -0.08
C GLY A 379 -18.92 -2.32 1.34
N TRP A 380 -18.60 -3.59 1.54
CA TRP A 380 -18.05 -4.08 2.80
C TRP A 380 -16.98 -5.12 2.55
N GLY A 381 -16.14 -5.33 3.54
CA GLY A 381 -15.12 -6.36 3.48
C GLY A 381 -14.59 -6.74 4.84
N PHE A 382 -13.88 -7.86 4.82
CA PHE A 382 -13.30 -8.47 6.00
C PHE A 382 -11.90 -8.97 5.65
N ARG A 383 -10.98 -8.83 6.60
CA ARG A 383 -9.64 -9.44 6.58
C ARG A 383 -9.43 -10.27 7.83
N GLY A 384 -8.79 -11.42 7.64
CA GLY A 384 -8.34 -12.28 8.74
C GLY A 384 -6.92 -12.76 8.48
N ALA A 385 -6.10 -12.77 9.52
CA ALA A 385 -4.73 -13.24 9.46
C ALA A 385 -4.31 -13.91 10.77
N TYR A 386 -3.77 -15.12 10.68
CA TYR A 386 -3.20 -15.86 11.79
C TYR A 386 -1.72 -16.11 11.55
N VAL A 387 -0.91 -15.92 12.59
CA VAL A 387 0.54 -16.16 12.58
C VAL A 387 0.87 -17.17 13.66
N HIS A 388 1.59 -18.23 13.27
CA HIS A 388 2.09 -19.26 14.16
C HIS A 388 3.61 -19.33 14.13
N ASN A 389 4.23 -19.27 15.31
CA ASN A 389 5.67 -19.35 15.51
C ASN A 389 6.05 -20.76 15.94
N TRP A 390 6.50 -21.58 15.00
CA TRP A 390 6.96 -22.95 15.27
C TRP A 390 8.20 -22.96 16.17
N THR A 391 9.12 -22.02 15.92
CA THR A 391 10.34 -21.80 16.68
C THR A 391 10.70 -20.31 16.63
N PRO A 392 11.67 -19.82 17.42
CA PRO A 392 12.14 -18.43 17.30
C PRO A 392 12.66 -18.05 15.90
N ASN A 393 12.97 -19.02 15.05
CA ASN A 393 13.53 -18.83 13.72
C ASN A 393 12.55 -19.20 12.60
N TRP A 394 11.38 -19.77 12.89
CA TRP A 394 10.42 -20.25 11.89
C TRP A 394 9.00 -19.80 12.21
N GLU A 395 8.37 -19.15 11.24
CA GLU A 395 7.00 -18.63 11.32
C GLU A 395 6.23 -19.07 10.07
N THR A 396 4.97 -19.45 10.26
CA THR A 396 4.01 -19.59 9.16
C THR A 396 2.78 -18.75 9.46
N SER A 397 2.23 -18.09 8.45
CA SER A 397 0.98 -17.36 8.55
C SER A 397 0.02 -17.76 7.45
N VAL A 398 -1.28 -17.72 7.78
CA VAL A 398 -2.39 -17.89 6.84
C VAL A 398 -3.26 -16.64 6.94
N PHE A 399 -3.70 -16.15 5.80
CA PHE A 399 -4.52 -14.95 5.72
C PHE A 399 -5.52 -15.01 4.60
N GLY A 400 -6.54 -14.17 4.68
CA GLY A 400 -7.53 -14.06 3.63
C GLY A 400 -8.38 -12.81 3.78
N SER A 401 -9.09 -12.51 2.71
CA SER A 401 -10.00 -11.38 2.65
C SER A 401 -11.22 -11.70 1.80
N TYR A 402 -12.29 -10.95 2.04
CA TYR A 402 -13.47 -10.93 1.20
C TYR A 402 -13.94 -9.48 1.08
N THR A 403 -14.26 -9.05 -0.13
CA THR A 403 -14.77 -7.71 -0.44
C THR A 403 -15.99 -7.85 -1.32
N ASN A 404 -17.04 -7.09 -1.03
CA ASN A 404 -18.26 -6.98 -1.82
C ASN A 404 -18.50 -5.51 -2.17
N ILE A 405 -18.75 -5.23 -3.45
CA ILE A 405 -19.03 -3.89 -3.97
C ILE A 405 -20.39 -3.92 -4.66
N ASP A 406 -21.26 -3.00 -4.24
CA ASP A 406 -22.64 -2.88 -4.70
C ASP A 406 -22.88 -1.47 -5.28
N TYR A 407 -23.45 -1.44 -6.49
CA TYR A 407 -23.95 -0.26 -7.15
C TYR A 407 -25.48 -0.23 -7.05
N ASN A 408 -26.02 0.91 -6.62
CA ASN A 408 -27.48 1.05 -6.55
C ASN A 408 -28.12 1.00 -7.96
N SER A 409 -29.45 0.90 -8.03
CA SER A 409 -30.16 0.72 -9.30
C SER A 409 -29.89 1.83 -10.33
N ASN A 410 -29.71 3.08 -9.90
CA ASN A 410 -29.44 4.21 -10.79
C ASN A 410 -28.01 4.16 -11.33
N ALA A 411 -27.03 3.91 -10.45
CA ALA A 411 -25.63 3.73 -10.82
C ALA A 411 -25.47 2.55 -11.78
N SER A 412 -26.10 1.42 -11.47
CA SER A 412 -26.11 0.21 -12.29
C SER A 412 -26.73 0.45 -13.65
N ALA A 413 -27.87 1.14 -13.74
CA ALA A 413 -28.46 1.51 -15.02
C ALA A 413 -27.51 2.37 -15.88
N GLY A 414 -26.81 3.34 -15.28
CA GLY A 414 -25.81 4.17 -15.95
C GLY A 414 -24.62 3.37 -16.47
N ILE A 415 -23.99 2.55 -15.62
CA ILE A 415 -22.85 1.70 -16.00
C ILE A 415 -23.27 0.72 -17.11
N CYS A 416 -24.40 0.06 -16.96
CA CYS A 416 -24.88 -0.92 -17.92
C CYS A 416 -25.21 -0.29 -19.28
N ALA A 417 -25.84 0.88 -19.29
CA ALA A 417 -26.06 1.63 -20.53
C ALA A 417 -24.73 1.98 -21.23
N ALA A 418 -23.72 2.38 -20.45
CA ALA A 418 -22.38 2.61 -20.99
C ALA A 418 -21.76 1.34 -21.60
N GLN A 419 -21.84 0.21 -20.89
CA GLN A 419 -21.28 -1.07 -21.35
C GLN A 419 -21.91 -1.59 -22.65
N LEU A 420 -23.22 -1.35 -22.86
CA LEU A 420 -23.89 -1.69 -24.11
C LEU A 420 -23.34 -0.93 -25.32
N GLY A 421 -22.84 0.28 -25.12
CA GLY A 421 -22.21 1.08 -26.18
C GLY A 421 -20.77 0.66 -26.49
N GLN A 422 -20.05 0.08 -25.52
CA GLN A 422 -18.61 -0.22 -25.66
C GLN A 422 -18.31 -1.40 -26.60
N SER A 423 -19.16 -2.44 -26.61
CA SER A 423 -18.98 -3.65 -27.42
C SER A 423 -20.32 -4.35 -27.68
N VAL A 424 -20.37 -5.14 -28.74
CA VAL A 424 -21.57 -5.94 -29.06
C VAL A 424 -21.76 -7.02 -28.01
N LYS A 425 -22.96 -7.14 -27.45
CA LYS A 425 -23.29 -8.15 -26.43
C LYS A 425 -24.08 -9.30 -27.03
N VAL A 426 -23.73 -10.54 -26.67
CA VAL A 426 -24.29 -11.77 -27.23
C VAL A 426 -24.48 -12.83 -26.15
N ASN A 427 -25.00 -14.02 -26.52
CA ASN A 427 -25.17 -15.17 -25.63
C ASN A 427 -25.98 -14.87 -24.36
N GLY A 428 -27.06 -14.09 -24.49
CA GLY A 428 -27.94 -13.77 -23.37
C GLY A 428 -27.31 -12.86 -22.32
N TYR A 429 -26.44 -11.92 -22.74
CA TYR A 429 -25.81 -10.96 -21.85
C TYR A 429 -26.79 -10.28 -20.89
N THR A 430 -26.46 -10.32 -19.60
CA THR A 430 -27.11 -9.51 -18.58
C THR A 430 -26.05 -8.72 -17.83
N CYS A 431 -26.35 -7.44 -17.63
CA CYS A 431 -25.45 -6.55 -16.93
C CYS A 431 -25.77 -6.51 -15.43
N ASN A 432 -24.75 -6.72 -14.62
CA ASN A 432 -24.71 -6.35 -13.23
C ASN A 432 -23.26 -5.93 -12.88
N PRO A 433 -23.01 -4.64 -12.59
CA PRO A 433 -21.67 -4.15 -12.30
C PRO A 433 -21.19 -4.49 -10.88
N ASP A 434 -22.05 -5.05 -10.02
CA ASP A 434 -21.66 -5.52 -8.69
C ASP A 434 -20.62 -6.64 -8.81
N PHE A 435 -19.68 -6.65 -7.87
CA PHE A 435 -18.60 -7.64 -7.90
C PHE A 435 -18.07 -7.94 -6.51
N LYS A 436 -17.39 -9.08 -6.42
CA LYS A 436 -16.68 -9.50 -5.22
C LYS A 436 -15.23 -9.84 -5.55
N ILE A 437 -14.38 -9.64 -4.57
CA ILE A 437 -12.99 -10.13 -4.62
C ILE A 437 -12.71 -10.85 -3.32
N TRP A 438 -12.26 -12.10 -3.42
CA TRP A 438 -11.83 -12.84 -2.25
C TRP A 438 -10.42 -13.39 -2.46
N GLN A 439 -9.70 -13.48 -1.36
CA GLN A 439 -8.29 -13.84 -1.36
C GLN A 439 -7.98 -14.81 -0.23
N VAL A 440 -7.05 -15.72 -0.48
CA VAL A 440 -6.48 -16.60 0.53
C VAL A 440 -5.00 -16.77 0.25
N GLY A 441 -4.17 -16.66 1.28
CA GLY A 441 -2.73 -16.76 1.15
C GLY A 441 -2.08 -17.39 2.36
N THR A 442 -0.85 -17.83 2.14
CA THR A 442 0.02 -18.37 3.18
C THR A 442 1.44 -17.87 2.97
N ARG A 443 2.15 -17.58 4.06
CA ARG A 443 3.57 -17.22 4.05
C ARG A 443 4.32 -18.06 5.07
N THR A 444 5.48 -18.58 4.67
CA THR A 444 6.43 -19.21 5.59
C THR A 444 7.72 -18.42 5.59
N ALA A 445 8.26 -18.15 6.78
CA ALA A 445 9.46 -17.36 6.98
C ALA A 445 10.48 -18.08 7.86
N TRP A 446 11.75 -17.91 7.50
CA TRP A 446 12.91 -18.42 8.20
C TRP A 446 13.89 -17.30 8.50
N THR A 447 14.22 -17.12 9.78
CA THR A 447 15.13 -16.09 10.28
C THR A 447 16.36 -16.76 10.91
N PRO A 448 17.36 -17.21 10.13
CA PRO A 448 18.51 -17.98 10.66
C PRO A 448 19.37 -17.20 11.66
N VAL A 449 19.50 -15.91 11.43
CA VAL A 449 20.24 -14.99 12.29
C VAL A 449 19.42 -13.73 12.47
N LYS A 450 19.68 -13.02 13.56
CA LYS A 450 18.99 -11.78 13.90
C LYS A 450 18.98 -10.83 12.69
N ASN A 451 17.79 -10.30 12.39
CA ASN A 451 17.53 -9.34 11.33
C ASN A 451 17.64 -9.86 9.88
N LEU A 452 17.94 -11.13 9.62
CA LEU A 452 17.94 -11.70 8.27
C LEU A 452 16.78 -12.67 8.13
N THR A 453 15.81 -12.36 7.26
CA THR A 453 14.63 -13.20 7.03
C THR A 453 14.52 -13.60 5.57
N PHE A 454 14.36 -14.90 5.34
CA PHE A 454 13.93 -15.48 4.07
C PHE A 454 12.44 -15.81 4.20
N SER A 455 11.66 -15.59 3.16
CA SER A 455 10.24 -15.95 3.18
C SER A 455 9.72 -16.33 1.80
N GLY A 456 8.80 -17.27 1.77
CA GLY A 456 8.01 -17.63 0.60
C GLY A 456 6.53 -17.43 0.89
N GLU A 457 5.80 -16.87 -0.07
CA GLU A 457 4.37 -16.60 0.01
C GLU A 457 3.66 -17.08 -1.24
N VAL A 458 2.45 -17.61 -1.06
CA VAL A 458 1.49 -17.89 -2.15
C VAL A 458 0.19 -17.18 -1.83
N LEU A 459 -0.38 -16.52 -2.82
CA LEU A 459 -1.67 -15.83 -2.75
C LEU A 459 -2.56 -16.34 -3.89
N TYR A 460 -3.78 -16.75 -3.54
CA TYR A 460 -4.88 -16.91 -4.49
C TYR A 460 -5.81 -15.70 -4.40
N THR A 461 -6.28 -15.24 -5.54
CA THR A 461 -7.29 -14.17 -5.63
C THR A 461 -8.32 -14.52 -6.68
N GLU A 462 -9.59 -14.41 -6.32
CA GLU A 462 -10.72 -14.59 -7.24
C GLU A 462 -11.34 -13.24 -7.56
N LEU A 463 -11.55 -12.99 -8.85
CA LEU A 463 -12.40 -11.91 -9.35
C LEU A 463 -13.77 -12.50 -9.67
N ASP A 464 -14.75 -12.31 -8.77
CA ASP A 464 -16.13 -12.77 -8.92
C ASP A 464 -16.98 -11.62 -9.48
N GLN A 465 -17.50 -11.80 -10.69
CA GLN A 465 -18.26 -10.75 -11.39
C GLN A 465 -19.71 -11.17 -11.58
N SER A 466 -20.61 -10.19 -11.59
CA SER A 466 -22.03 -10.47 -11.75
C SER A 466 -22.54 -10.38 -13.20
N ASN A 467 -21.72 -9.90 -14.14
CA ASN A 467 -22.07 -9.92 -15.56
C ASN A 467 -22.09 -11.35 -16.10
N THR A 468 -23.05 -11.68 -16.96
CA THR A 468 -23.14 -13.00 -17.61
C THR A 468 -23.29 -12.85 -19.12
N GLY A 469 -23.25 -13.98 -19.85
CA GLY A 469 -23.26 -13.99 -21.31
C GLY A 469 -21.90 -13.63 -21.89
N SER A 470 -21.88 -12.97 -23.04
CA SER A 470 -20.62 -12.68 -23.75
C SER A 470 -20.60 -11.30 -24.38
N GLN A 471 -19.40 -10.83 -24.69
CA GLN A 471 -19.16 -9.64 -25.49
C GLN A 471 -18.26 -9.93 -26.68
N VAL A 472 -18.51 -9.26 -27.80
CA VAL A 472 -17.67 -9.34 -29.00
C VAL A 472 -16.73 -8.15 -29.00
N LEU A 473 -15.43 -8.44 -28.90
CA LEU A 473 -14.38 -7.44 -28.95
C LEU A 473 -13.90 -7.25 -30.39
N ALA A 474 -13.57 -6.01 -30.75
CA ALA A 474 -12.80 -5.73 -31.94
C ALA A 474 -11.30 -6.02 -31.71
N ALA A 475 -10.56 -6.30 -32.77
CA ALA A 475 -9.11 -6.44 -32.68
C ALA A 475 -8.49 -5.12 -32.16
N GLY A 476 -7.60 -5.19 -31.17
CA GLY A 476 -6.99 -4.00 -30.58
C GLY A 476 -7.83 -3.28 -29.53
N GLN A 477 -9.07 -3.71 -29.27
CA GLN A 477 -10.02 -2.96 -28.44
C GLN A 477 -9.52 -2.71 -27.00
N GLY A 478 -8.80 -3.63 -26.38
CA GLY A 478 -8.46 -3.53 -24.95
C GLY A 478 -7.46 -2.44 -24.57
N GLY A 479 -6.76 -1.82 -25.54
CA GLY A 479 -5.68 -0.87 -25.22
C GLY A 479 -4.53 -1.51 -24.42
N GLY A 480 -3.46 -0.74 -24.18
CA GLY A 480 -2.31 -1.20 -23.38
C GLY A 480 -1.84 -2.60 -23.76
N ASN A 481 -1.81 -3.48 -22.77
CA ASN A 481 -1.37 -4.87 -22.92
C ASN A 481 -2.46 -5.81 -23.48
N ALA A 482 -3.73 -5.46 -23.30
CA ALA A 482 -4.86 -6.20 -23.83
C ALA A 482 -5.13 -5.92 -25.33
N ALA A 483 -4.44 -4.94 -25.94
CA ALA A 483 -4.56 -4.64 -27.37
C ALA A 483 -4.17 -5.82 -28.28
N PHE A 484 -3.39 -6.79 -27.79
CA PHE A 484 -3.01 -7.98 -28.56
C PHE A 484 -4.11 -9.05 -28.61
N LYS A 485 -5.23 -8.86 -27.91
CA LYS A 485 -6.37 -9.76 -27.98
C LYS A 485 -7.01 -9.72 -29.37
N PRO A 486 -7.28 -10.89 -29.99
CA PRO A 486 -7.95 -10.94 -31.28
C PRO A 486 -9.39 -10.44 -31.16
N GLY A 487 -9.91 -9.92 -32.27
CA GLY A 487 -11.33 -9.63 -32.38
C GLY A 487 -12.11 -10.94 -32.36
N ALA A 488 -12.87 -11.17 -31.30
CA ALA A 488 -13.57 -12.42 -31.05
C ALA A 488 -14.64 -12.25 -29.96
N THR A 489 -15.42 -13.31 -29.72
CA THR A 489 -16.38 -13.38 -28.62
C THR A 489 -15.68 -13.84 -27.34
N TYR A 490 -15.94 -13.14 -26.24
CA TYR A 490 -15.41 -13.44 -24.91
C TYR A 490 -16.54 -13.57 -23.90
N ASP A 491 -16.48 -14.61 -23.08
CA ASP A 491 -17.51 -14.89 -22.08
C ASP A 491 -17.20 -14.17 -20.76
N TYR A 492 -18.21 -13.55 -20.17
CA TYR A 492 -18.09 -13.09 -18.78
C TYR A 492 -18.04 -14.32 -17.87
N LYS A 493 -16.95 -14.45 -17.11
CA LYS A 493 -16.75 -15.50 -16.10
C LYS A 493 -15.81 -15.03 -14.99
N ASP A 494 -15.99 -15.55 -13.80
CA ASP A 494 -15.07 -15.35 -12.67
C ASP A 494 -13.65 -15.79 -13.02
N GLN A 495 -12.64 -15.14 -12.42
CA GLN A 495 -11.24 -15.36 -12.73
C GLN A 495 -10.38 -15.56 -11.50
N GLY A 496 -9.82 -16.77 -11.38
CA GLY A 496 -8.81 -17.12 -10.38
C GLY A 496 -7.40 -16.72 -10.77
N ILE A 497 -6.63 -16.24 -9.79
CA ILE A 497 -5.25 -15.76 -9.95
C ILE A 497 -4.36 -16.36 -8.85
N TRP A 498 -3.28 -17.01 -9.25
CA TRP A 498 -2.23 -17.48 -8.32
C TRP A 498 -1.00 -16.58 -8.41
N VAL A 499 -0.48 -16.14 -7.28
CA VAL A 499 0.78 -15.39 -7.20
C VAL A 499 1.73 -16.10 -6.23
N GLY A 500 2.99 -16.23 -6.62
CA GLY A 500 4.08 -16.62 -5.73
C GLY A 500 5.02 -15.44 -5.46
N ASN A 501 5.55 -15.35 -4.24
CA ASN A 501 6.61 -14.41 -3.90
C ASN A 501 7.69 -15.09 -3.07
N LEU A 502 8.95 -14.83 -3.41
CA LEU A 502 10.11 -15.13 -2.58
C LEU A 502 10.75 -13.81 -2.16
N ARG A 503 11.06 -13.66 -0.87
CA ARG A 503 11.65 -12.44 -0.32
C ARG A 503 12.80 -12.75 0.60
N VAL A 504 13.89 -11.99 0.45
CA VAL A 504 14.96 -11.90 1.44
C VAL A 504 15.03 -10.48 1.95
N ARG A 505 15.05 -10.29 3.27
CA ARG A 505 15.12 -8.97 3.89
C ARG A 505 16.14 -8.96 5.02
N ARG A 506 17.00 -7.94 5.02
CA ARG A 506 17.90 -7.64 6.13
C ARG A 506 17.57 -6.29 6.73
N THR A 507 17.28 -6.25 8.02
CA THR A 507 16.97 -5.02 8.77
C THR A 507 18.17 -4.56 9.61
N TRP A 508 18.25 -3.26 9.91
CA TRP A 508 19.23 -2.70 10.87
C TRP A 508 18.62 -1.60 11.72
#